data_AF-U2CS21-F1
#
_entry.id   AF-U2CS21-F1
#
_cell.length_a   1.000
_cell.length_b   1.000
_cell.length_c   1.000
_cell.angle_alpha   90.00
_cell.angle_beta   90.00
_cell.angle_gamma   90.00
#
_symmetry.space_group_name_H-M   'P 1'
#
loop_
_entity.id
_entity.type
_entity.pdbx_description
1 polymer ?
#
loop_
_entity_poly.entity_id
_entity_poly.type
_entity_poly.pdbx_seq_one_letter_code
_entity_poly.pdbx_strand_id
1 'polypeptide(L)' 'MKRYRKAELQQALDLIEEGSSFSEVYKETGINKSILAREIRRRKNEKADRNMKCDSERILEENLVIFEKINVQKL' A
#
# COMPACT_ATOMS: atom_id res chain seq x y z
N MET A 1 11.36 6.67 -23.98
CA MET A 1 10.27 6.24 -23.08
C MET A 1 9.38 7.45 -22.80
N LYS A 2 8.07 7.38 -23.07
CA LYS A 2 7.13 8.47 -22.77
C LYS A 2 7.07 8.65 -21.25
N ARG A 3 7.40 9.83 -20.75
CA ARG A 3 7.19 10.18 -19.33
C ARG A 3 5.70 10.49 -19.15
N TYR A 4 5.03 9.70 -18.33
CA TYR A 4 3.63 9.93 -17.94
C TYR A 4 3.59 10.86 -16.72
N ARG A 5 2.54 11.68 -16.64
CA ARG A 5 2.26 12.49 -15.47
C ARG A 5 1.70 11.63 -14.35
N LYS A 6 1.82 12.11 -13.12
CA LYS A 6 1.28 11.41 -11.94
C LYS A 6 -0.23 11.14 -12.06
N ALA A 7 -0.99 12.09 -12.61
CA ALA A 7 -2.42 11.95 -12.84
C ALA A 7 -2.76 10.85 -13.87
N GLU A 8 -2.00 10.75 -14.96
CA GLU A 8 -2.19 9.73 -16.01
C GLU A 8 -1.89 8.33 -15.48
N LEU A 9 -0.84 8.20 -14.66
CA LEU A 9 -0.55 6.95 -13.96
C LEU A 9 -1.66 6.58 -12.98
N GLN A 10 -2.20 7.56 -12.25
CA GLN A 10 -3.26 7.30 -11.28
C GLN A 10 -4.52 6.81 -12.00
N GLN A 11 -4.96 7.49 -13.05
CA GLN A 11 -6.10 7.06 -13.87
C GLN A 11 -5.92 5.62 -14.39
N ALA A 12 -4.73 5.27 -14.87
CA ALA A 12 -4.45 3.93 -15.36
C ALA A 12 -4.52 2.85 -14.26
N LEU A 13 -4.18 3.21 -13.01
CA LEU A 13 -4.29 2.30 -11.87
C LEU A 13 -5.74 2.17 -11.40
N ASP A 14 -6.50 3.27 -11.40
CA ASP A 14 -7.93 3.28 -11.04
C ASP A 14 -8.71 2.33 -11.97
N LEU A 15 -8.46 2.38 -13.28
CA LEU A 15 -9.06 1.45 -14.25
C LEU A 15 -8.75 -0.02 -13.95
N ILE A 16 -7.55 -0.33 -13.45
CA ILE A 16 -7.19 -1.70 -13.04
C ILE A 16 -7.93 -2.10 -11.77
N GLU A 17 -8.06 -1.19 -10.79
CA GLU A 17 -8.83 -1.44 -9.57
C GLU A 17 -10.33 -1.65 -9.85
N GLU A 18 -10.86 -0.98 -10.87
CA GLU A 18 -12.23 -1.17 -11.38
C GLU A 18 -12.43 -2.48 -12.17
N GLY A 19 -11.34 -3.23 -12.43
CA GLY A 19 -11.37 -4.56 -13.04
C GLY A 19 -10.88 -4.61 -14.50
N SER A 20 -10.43 -3.50 -15.08
CA SER A 20 -9.87 -3.49 -16.43
C SER A 20 -8.57 -4.29 -16.49
N SER A 21 -8.37 -5.02 -17.58
CA SER A 21 -7.12 -5.72 -17.84
C SER A 21 -5.98 -4.76 -18.20
N PHE A 22 -4.74 -5.18 -17.96
CA PHE A 22 -3.55 -4.44 -18.41
C PHE A 22 -3.53 -4.16 -19.93
N SER A 23 -4.21 -4.98 -20.74
CA SER A 23 -4.33 -4.77 -22.18
C SER A 23 -5.29 -3.63 -22.52
N GLU A 24 -6.42 -3.54 -21.83
CA GLU A 24 -7.41 -2.47 -21.99
C GLU A 24 -6.83 -1.15 -21.52
N VAL A 25 -6.23 -1.13 -20.34
CA VAL A 25 -5.59 0.06 -19.78
C VAL A 25 -4.47 0.58 -20.67
N TYR A 26 -3.68 -0.29 -21.30
CA TYR A 26 -2.66 0.12 -22.27
C TYR A 26 -3.27 0.76 -23.51
N LYS A 27 -4.37 0.22 -24.04
CA LYS A 27 -5.07 0.81 -25.19
C LYS A 27 -5.64 2.18 -24.87
N GLU A 28 -6.15 2.37 -23.67
CA GLU A 28 -6.81 3.61 -23.24
C GLU A 28 -5.80 4.70 -22.84
N THR A 29 -4.77 4.35 -22.07
CA THR A 29 -3.86 5.32 -21.45
C THR A 29 -2.50 5.39 -22.15
N GLY A 30 -2.14 4.37 -22.94
CA GLY A 30 -0.82 4.22 -23.55
C GLY A 30 0.30 3.86 -22.55
N ILE A 31 -0.03 3.61 -21.27
CA ILE A 31 0.99 3.28 -20.26
C ILE A 31 1.36 1.81 -20.35
N ASN A 32 2.67 1.56 -20.50
CA ASN A 32 3.19 0.22 -20.69
C ASN A 32 2.83 -0.71 -19.51
N LYS A 33 2.43 -1.95 -19.83
CA LYS A 33 2.06 -2.98 -18.85
C LYS A 33 3.14 -3.22 -17.78
N SER A 34 4.41 -3.19 -18.16
CA SER A 34 5.53 -3.40 -17.23
C SER A 34 5.63 -2.28 -16.17
N ILE A 35 5.28 -1.06 -16.55
CA ILE A 35 5.25 0.10 -15.66
C ILE A 35 4.11 -0.05 -14.67
N LEU A 36 2.90 -0.38 -15.15
CA LEU A 36 1.72 -0.60 -14.32
C LEU A 36 1.97 -1.73 -13.31
N ALA A 37 2.49 -2.87 -13.78
CA ALA A 37 2.80 -4.00 -12.92
C ALA A 37 3.85 -3.67 -11.84
N ARG A 38 4.87 -2.86 -12.18
CA ARG A 38 5.87 -2.39 -11.23
C ARG A 38 5.25 -1.47 -10.18
N GLU A 39 4.42 -0.53 -10.59
CA GLU A 39 3.78 0.43 -9.70
C GLU A 39 2.80 -0.25 -8.74
N ILE A 40 2.01 -1.21 -9.23
CA ILE A 40 1.11 -2.03 -8.39
C ILE A 40 1.91 -2.79 -7.33
N ARG A 41 3.01 -3.45 -7.70
CA ARG A 41 3.87 -4.15 -6.74
C ARG A 41 4.44 -3.21 -5.69
N ARG A 42 4.93 -2.04 -6.10
CA ARG A 42 5.46 -1.00 -5.21
C ARG A 42 4.40 -0.59 -4.18
N ARG A 43 3.20 -0.24 -4.63
CA ARG A 43 2.09 0.17 -3.74
C ARG A 43 1.64 -0.95 -2.79
N LYS A 44 1.63 -2.21 -3.26
CA LYS A 44 1.34 -3.37 -2.40
C LYS A 44 2.36 -3.52 -1.28
N ASN A 45 3.64 -3.36 -1.59
CA ASN A 45 4.71 -3.41 -0.59
C ASN A 45 4.59 -2.26 0.40
N GLU A 46 4.37 -1.03 -0.08
CA GLU A 46 4.16 0.14 0.80
C GLU A 46 2.96 -0.05 1.73
N LYS A 47 1.87 -0.68 1.25
CA LYS A 47 0.73 -1.02 2.09
C LYS A 47 1.11 -2.04 3.16
N ALA A 48 1.86 -3.08 2.81
CA ALA A 48 2.32 -4.08 3.76
C ALA A 48 3.22 -3.46 4.84
N ASP A 49 4.19 -2.62 4.44
CA ASP A 49 5.10 -1.95 5.36
C ASP A 49 4.35 -1.05 6.36
N ARG A 50 3.36 -0.29 5.87
CA ARG A 50 2.49 0.52 6.74
C ARG A 50 1.72 -0.33 7.74
N ASN A 51 1.12 -1.42 7.29
CA ASN A 51 0.37 -2.32 8.17
C ASN A 51 1.27 -2.92 9.25
N MET A 52 2.45 -3.40 8.88
CA MET A 52 3.43 -3.94 9.83
C MET A 52 3.84 -2.90 10.88
N LYS A 53 4.03 -1.65 10.47
CA LYS A 53 4.35 -0.56 11.38
C LYS A 53 3.21 -0.30 12.37
N CYS A 54 1.98 -0.16 11.89
CA CYS A 54 0.80 0.02 12.74
C CYS A 54 0.61 -1.14 13.72
N ASP A 55 0.80 -2.38 13.26
CA ASP A 55 0.71 -3.56 14.13
C ASP A 55 1.79 -3.55 15.22
N SER A 56 3.02 -3.14 14.88
CA SER A 56 4.11 -3.04 15.85
C SER A 56 3.83 -1.97 16.92
N GLU A 57 3.30 -0.81 16.50
CA GLU A 57 2.91 0.28 17.41
C GLU A 57 1.79 -0.17 18.36
N ARG A 58 0.77 -0.86 17.84
CA ARG A 58 -0.32 -1.41 18.63
C ARG A 58 0.17 -2.43 19.68
N ILE A 59 1.02 -3.37 19.27
CA ILE A 59 1.59 -4.38 20.19
C ILE A 59 2.40 -3.70 21.29
N LEU A 60 3.18 -2.67 20.96
CA LEU A 60 3.95 -1.92 21.95
C LEU A 60 3.03 -1.24 22.98
N GLU A 61 1.95 -0.60 22.53
CA GLU A 61 0.96 0.03 23.40
C GLU A 61 0.28 -0.99 24.32
N GLU A 62 -0.16 -2.12 23.77
CA GLU A 62 -0.75 -3.22 24.55
C GLU A 62 0.23 -3.75 25.63
N ASN A 63 1.50 -3.90 25.28
CA ASN A 63 2.53 -4.36 26.20
C ASN A 63 2.79 -3.35 27.34
N LEU A 64 2.81 -2.04 27.04
CA LEU A 64 2.97 -1.00 28.06
C LEU A 64 1.81 -1.03 29.06
N VAL A 65 0.58 -1.13 28.57
CA VAL A 65 -0.62 -1.24 29.42
C VAL A 65 -0.55 -2.48 30.33
N ILE A 66 -0.09 -3.62 29.80
CA ILE A 66 0.08 -4.85 30.58
C ILE A 66 1.15 -4.66 31.66
N PHE A 67 2.29 -4.07 31.31
CA PHE A 67 3.40 -3.82 32.23
C PHE A 67 2.98 -2.92 33.39
N GLU A 68 2.26 -1.84 33.11
CA GLU A 68 1.72 -0.94 34.14
C GLU A 68 0.78 -1.67 35.10
N LYS A 69 -0.15 -2.48 34.57
CA LYS A 69 -1.08 -3.28 35.39
C LYS A 69 -0.35 -4.25 36.32
N ILE A 70 0.68 -4.92 35.83
CA ILE A 70 1.48 -5.85 36.64
C ILE A 70 2.18 -5.12 37.78
N ASN A 71 2.74 -3.93 37.52
CA ASN A 71 3.45 -3.16 38.56
C ASN A 71 2.50 -2.58 39.61
N VAL A 72 1.30 -2.14 39.21
CA VAL A 72 0.27 -1.69 40.17
C VAL A 72 -0.21 -2.81 41.08
N GLN A 73 -0.29 -4.05 40.60
CA GLN A 73 -0.70 -5.21 41.42
C GLN A 73 0.39 -5.70 42.40
N LYS A 74 1.63 -5.23 42.26
CA LYS A 74 2.76 -5.60 43.11
C LYS A 74 3.03 -4.61 44.24
N LEU A 75 2.27 -3.51 44.32
CA LEU A 75 2.28 -2.50 45.38
C LEU A 75 1.10 -2.74 46.34
#